data_AF-A0A1G0SCC6-F1
#
_entry.id   AF-A0A1G0SCC6-F1
#
_cell.length_a   1.000
_cell.length_b   1.000
_cell.length_c   1.000
_cell.angle_alpha   90.00
_cell.angle_beta   90.00
_cell.angle_gamma   90.00
#
_symmetry.space_group_name_H-M   'P 1'
#
loop_
_entity.id
_entity.type
_entity.pdbx_description
1 polymer ?
#
loop_
_entity_poly.entity_id
_entity_poly.type
_entity_poly.pdbx_seq_one_letter_code
_entity_poly.pdbx_strand_id
1 'polypeptide(L)'
;MEGTIAVFIPIIMFLIIGLITVTAIYYRSRERQMLIDKGLSAEDMKKFFEQKRDPFWLLKVGIICIFFGIGLGIGLMSGGEETREVVTPTSIFIFTGIGFVLANLYGNKLRRNYDLEKKAGN
;
A
#
# COMPACT_ATOMS: atom_id res chain seq x y z
N MET A 1 13.16 24.85 23.09
CA MET A 1 13.61 23.49 22.71
C MET A 1 12.66 22.80 21.74
N GLU A 2 11.38 23.20 21.65
CA GLU A 2 10.37 22.56 20.78
C GLU A 2 10.63 22.75 19.27
N GLY A 3 11.13 23.90 18.84
CA GLY A 3 11.37 24.20 17.42
C GLY A 3 12.44 23.32 16.76
N THR A 4 13.43 22.83 17.52
CA THR A 4 14.43 21.90 17.00
C THR A 4 13.79 20.55 16.67
N ILE A 5 12.93 20.03 17.55
CA ILE A 5 12.28 18.72 17.37
C ILE A 5 11.40 18.71 16.11
N ALA A 6 10.67 19.80 15.84
CA ALA A 6 9.79 19.92 14.69
C ALA A 6 10.51 19.79 13.33
N VAL A 7 11.77 20.24 13.23
CA VAL A 7 12.57 20.15 12.00
C VAL A 7 13.21 18.77 11.82
N PHE A 8 13.52 18.07 12.91
CA PHE A 8 14.12 16.74 12.85
C PHE A 8 13.15 15.66 12.35
N ILE A 9 11.86 15.77 12.66
CA ILE A 9 10.83 14.80 12.24
C ILE A 9 10.80 14.58 10.71
N PRO A 10 10.63 15.63 9.86
CA PRO A 10 10.59 15.44 8.41
C PRO A 10 11.94 14.98 7.84
N ILE A 11 13.08 15.42 8.40
CA ILE A 11 14.42 15.02 7.96
C ILE A 11 14.63 13.52 8.17
N ILE A 12 14.31 13.02 9.37
CA ILE A 12 14.45 11.60 9.70
C ILE A 12 13.50 10.76 8.83
N MET A 13 12.27 11.22 8.61
CA MET A 13 11.31 10.56 7.73
C MET A 13 11.86 10.41 6.31
N PHE A 14 12.43 11.49 5.75
CA PHE A 14 12.99 11.48 4.40
C PHE A 14 14.18 10.53 4.28
N LEU A 15 15.05 10.50 5.29
CA LEU A 15 16.18 9.57 5.34
C LEU A 15 15.74 8.11 5.40
N ILE A 16 14.73 7.78 6.21
CA ILE A 16 14.22 6.40 6.32
C ILE A 16 13.59 5.96 4.98
N ILE A 17 12.75 6.80 4.38
CA ILE A 17 12.12 6.50 3.07
C ILE A 17 13.19 6.35 1.98
N GLY A 18 14.19 7.24 1.97
CA GLY A 18 15.31 7.19 1.04
C GLY A 18 16.12 5.90 1.20
N LEU A 19 16.48 5.54 2.44
CA LEU A 19 17.21 4.32 2.74
C LEU A 19 16.46 3.07 2.27
N ILE A 20 15.17 2.96 2.62
CA ILE A 20 14.32 1.82 2.21
C ILE A 20 14.25 1.74 0.68
N THR A 21 14.06 2.88 0.01
CA THR A 21 13.93 2.95 -1.45
C THR A 21 15.23 2.53 -2.14
N VAL A 22 16.36 3.09 -1.73
CA VAL A 22 17.69 2.75 -2.27
C VAL A 22 17.99 1.27 -2.04
N THR A 23 17.71 0.76 -0.85
CA THR A 23 17.91 -0.65 -0.50
C THR A 23 17.05 -1.56 -1.37
N ALA A 24 15.76 -1.23 -1.55
CA ALA A 24 14.86 -1.99 -2.40
C ALA A 24 15.28 -2.00 -3.88
N ILE A 25 15.76 -0.86 -4.40
CA ILE A 25 16.29 -0.76 -5.77
C ILE A 25 17.57 -1.57 -5.90
N TYR A 26 18.47 -1.49 -4.92
CA TYR A 26 19.72 -2.24 -4.90
C TYR A 26 19.48 -3.75 -4.95
N TYR A 27 18.60 -4.27 -4.10
CA TYR A 27 18.25 -5.69 -4.10
C TYR A 27 17.62 -6.14 -5.42
N ARG A 28 16.66 -5.38 -5.97
CA ARG A 28 16.07 -5.69 -7.29
C ARG A 28 17.10 -5.69 -8.42
N SER A 29 18.07 -4.78 -8.37
CA SER A 29 19.14 -4.71 -9.37
C SER A 29 20.05 -5.93 -9.28
N ARG A 30 20.40 -6.35 -8.06
CA ARG A 30 21.25 -7.53 -7.82
C ARG A 30 20.57 -8.84 -8.18
N GLU A 31 19.27 -8.96 -7.89
CA GLU A 31 18.45 -10.11 -8.31
C GLU A 31 18.46 -10.28 -9.84
N ARG A 32 18.30 -9.18 -10.59
CA ARG A 32 18.34 -9.21 -12.06
C ARG A 32 19.71 -9.65 -12.59
N GLN A 33 20.80 -9.15 -12.03
CA GLN A 33 22.15 -9.54 -12.43
C GLN A 33 22.40 -11.04 -12.19
N MET A 34 22.00 -11.55 -11.01
CA MET A 34 22.14 -12.98 -10.70
C MET A 34 21.32 -13.91 -11.60
N LEU A 35 20.17 -13.45 -12.11
CA LEU A 35 19.36 -14.23 -13.05
C LEU A 35 19.99 -14.26 -14.45
N ILE A 36 20.62 -13.16 -14.87
CA ILE A 36 21.38 -13.08 -16.13
C ILE A 36 22.61 -14.00 -16.07
N ASP A 37 23.37 -13.96 -14.97
CA ASP A 37 24.56 -14.80 -14.77
C ASP A 37 24.23 -16.31 -14.74
N LYS A 38 23.00 -16.68 -14.36
CA LYS A 38 22.51 -18.06 -14.35
C LYS A 38 21.95 -18.52 -15.71
N GLY A 39 22.04 -17.71 -16.76
CA GLY A 39 21.69 -18.10 -18.13
C GLY A 39 20.19 -18.14 -18.43
N LEU A 40 19.34 -17.50 -17.62
CA LEU A 40 17.93 -17.30 -17.97
C LEU A 40 17.84 -16.32 -19.15
N SER A 41 17.17 -16.74 -20.24
CA SER A 41 16.91 -15.87 -21.38
C SER A 41 16.19 -14.60 -20.92
N ALA A 42 16.58 -13.44 -21.47
CA ALA A 42 15.94 -12.16 -21.21
C ALA A 42 14.42 -12.20 -21.50
N GLU A 43 13.98 -13.08 -22.41
CA GLU A 43 12.57 -13.31 -22.73
C GLU A 43 11.81 -14.06 -21.62
N ASP A 44 12.44 -15.05 -20.98
CA ASP A 44 11.84 -15.74 -19.83
C ASP A 44 11.77 -14.79 -18.63
N MET A 45 12.81 -13.99 -18.40
CA MET A 45 12.79 -12.93 -17.40
C MET A 45 11.64 -11.94 -17.63
N LYS A 46 11.40 -11.52 -18.89
CA LYS A 46 10.29 -10.64 -19.22
C LYS A 46 8.94 -11.28 -18.91
N LYS A 47 8.74 -12.57 -19.24
CA LYS A 47 7.54 -13.34 -18.86
C LYS A 47 7.35 -13.45 -17.35
N PHE A 48 8.42 -13.63 -16.57
CA PHE A 48 8.35 -13.69 -15.10
C PHE A 48 8.04 -12.32 -14.47
N PHE A 49 8.61 -11.23 -14.99
CA PHE A 49 8.41 -9.88 -14.45
C PHE A 49 7.12 -9.19 -14.94
N GLU A 50 6.58 -9.55 -16.11
CA GLU A 50 5.25 -9.11 -16.57
C GLU A 50 4.12 -9.77 -15.77
N GLN A 51 4.41 -10.84 -15.04
CA GLN A 51 3.40 -11.60 -14.33
C GLN A 51 3.07 -10.98 -12.95
N LYS A 52 1.80 -10.57 -12.81
CA LYS A 52 1.07 -10.21 -11.58
C LYS A 52 1.18 -8.77 -11.09
N ARG A 53 0.86 -7.77 -11.92
CA ARG A 53 0.15 -6.60 -11.34
C ARG A 53 -1.27 -7.05 -11.04
N ASP A 54 -1.66 -7.03 -9.76
CA ASP A 54 -3.05 -7.26 -9.36
C ASP A 54 -3.92 -6.17 -10.02
N PRO A 55 -4.81 -6.51 -10.96
CA PRO A 55 -5.63 -5.54 -11.69
C PRO A 55 -6.45 -4.66 -10.76
N PHE A 56 -6.77 -5.19 -9.57
CA PHE A 56 -7.65 -4.55 -8.60
C PHE A 56 -6.88 -3.86 -7.47
N TRP A 57 -5.55 -3.71 -7.58
CA TRP A 57 -4.76 -3.00 -6.57
C TRP A 57 -5.26 -1.56 -6.36
N LEU A 58 -5.56 -0.85 -7.44
CA LEU A 58 -6.09 0.52 -7.36
C LEU A 58 -7.44 0.57 -6.63
N LEU A 59 -8.31 -0.42 -6.86
CA LEU A 59 -9.61 -0.51 -6.19
C LEU A 59 -9.44 -0.75 -4.68
N LYS A 60 -8.53 -1.66 -4.30
CA LYS A 60 -8.21 -1.92 -2.89
C LYS A 60 -7.75 -0.64 -2.19
N VAL A 61 -6.84 0.10 -2.81
CA VAL A 61 -6.35 1.40 -2.30
C VAL A 61 -7.49 2.42 -2.20
N GLY A 62 -8.34 2.51 -3.23
CA GLY A 62 -9.48 3.43 -3.24
C GLY A 62 -10.46 3.18 -2.08
N ILE A 63 -10.82 1.92 -1.83
CA ILE A 63 -11.69 1.54 -0.71
C ILE A 63 -11.05 1.97 0.62
N ILE A 64 -9.77 1.66 0.84
CA ILE A 64 -9.06 2.03 2.08
C ILE A 64 -9.05 3.56 2.26
N CYS A 65 -8.77 4.32 1.21
CA CYS A 65 -8.75 5.79 1.25
C CYS A 65 -10.11 6.39 1.62
N ILE A 66 -11.22 5.83 1.10
CA ILE A 66 -12.57 6.30 1.43
C ILE A 66 -12.85 6.09 2.92
N PHE A 67 -12.58 4.89 3.43
CA PHE A 67 -12.82 4.56 4.83
C PHE A 67 -11.90 5.35 5.78
N PHE A 68 -10.66 5.59 5.37
CA PHE A 68 -9.75 6.48 6.09
C PHE A 68 -10.30 7.92 6.16
N GLY A 69 -10.79 8.45 5.03
CA GLY A 69 -11.43 9.77 4.98
C GLY A 69 -12.67 9.87 5.86
N ILE A 70 -13.51 8.83 5.90
CA ILE A 70 -14.68 8.77 6.79
C ILE A 70 -14.24 8.72 8.26
N GLY A 71 -13.26 7.87 8.59
CA GLY A 71 -12.71 7.78 9.95
C GLY A 71 -12.13 9.09 10.44
N LEU A 72 -11.38 9.79 9.59
CA LEU A 72 -10.89 11.14 9.86
C LEU A 72 -12.03 12.14 10.04
N GLY A 73 -13.00 12.15 9.12
CA GLY A 73 -14.13 13.08 9.17
C GLY A 73 -14.93 12.95 10.46
N ILE A 74 -15.25 11.72 10.87
CA ILE A 74 -15.95 11.46 12.13
C ILE A 74 -15.10 11.86 13.34
N GLY A 75 -13.80 11.57 13.31
CA GLY A 75 -12.86 11.97 14.35
C GLY A 75 -12.84 13.48 14.57
N LEU A 76 -12.71 14.23 13.48
CA LEU A 76 -12.68 15.70 13.50
C LEU A 76 -14.04 16.32 13.82
N MET A 77 -15.15 15.66 13.50
CA MET A 77 -16.50 16.13 13.86
C MET A 77 -16.89 15.80 15.30
N SER A 78 -16.18 14.90 15.98
CA SER A 78 -16.36 14.71 17.43
C SER A 78 -16.02 16.02 18.15
N GLY A 79 -16.81 16.40 19.15
CA GLY A 79 -16.86 17.77 19.69
C GLY A 79 -15.60 18.24 20.43
N GLY A 80 -15.65 18.27 21.77
CA GLY A 80 -14.65 18.91 22.63
C GLY A 80 -13.22 18.40 22.41
N GLU A 81 -12.23 19.24 22.72
CA GLU A 81 -10.80 18.96 22.45
C GLU A 81 -10.34 17.62 23.07
N GLU A 82 -10.65 17.35 24.34
CA GLU A 82 -10.32 16.06 24.97
C GLU A 82 -10.96 14.86 24.26
N THR A 83 -12.22 15.01 23.81
CA THR A 83 -12.89 13.92 23.07
C THR A 83 -12.27 13.71 21.69
N ARG A 84 -11.82 14.78 21.02
CA ARG A 84 -11.18 14.69 19.70
C ARG A 84 -9.86 13.96 19.76
N GLU A 85 -9.05 14.17 20.79
CA GLU A 85 -7.74 13.53 20.95
C GLU A 85 -7.85 12.00 21.03
N VAL A 86 -8.93 11.48 21.62
CA VAL A 86 -9.16 10.04 21.75
C VAL A 86 -9.99 9.49 20.59
N VAL A 87 -11.06 10.18 20.20
CA VAL A 87 -12.01 9.69 19.19
C VAL A 87 -11.39 9.72 17.80
N THR A 88 -10.55 10.72 17.47
CA THR A 88 -9.92 10.83 16.15
C THR A 88 -9.00 9.65 15.79
N PRO A 89 -7.99 9.28 16.60
CA PRO A 89 -7.17 8.12 16.29
C PRO A 89 -8.02 6.83 16.31
N THR A 90 -8.95 6.70 17.25
CA THR A 90 -9.80 5.52 17.38
C THR A 90 -10.69 5.32 16.15
N SER A 91 -11.34 6.38 15.66
CA SER A 91 -12.20 6.32 14.48
C SER A 91 -11.39 5.99 13.22
N ILE A 92 -10.22 6.60 13.03
CA ILE A 92 -9.33 6.28 11.90
C ILE A 92 -9.00 4.80 11.90
N PHE A 93 -8.55 4.24 13.03
CA PHE A 93 -8.17 2.83 13.11
C PHE A 93 -9.34 1.89 12.83
N ILE A 94 -10.52 2.15 13.40
CA ILE A 94 -11.72 1.32 13.21
C ILE A 94 -12.17 1.37 11.75
N PHE A 95 -12.43 2.56 11.22
CA PHE A 95 -12.96 2.70 9.86
C PHE A 95 -11.95 2.22 8.82
N THR A 96 -10.67 2.59 8.95
CA THR A 96 -9.62 2.11 8.04
C THR A 96 -9.45 0.60 8.12
N GLY A 97 -9.51 0.02 9.33
CA GLY A 97 -9.51 -1.43 9.53
C GLY A 97 -10.65 -2.13 8.79
N ILE A 98 -11.88 -1.60 8.88
CA ILE A 98 -13.02 -2.08 8.10
C ILE A 98 -12.76 -1.94 6.59
N GLY A 99 -12.20 -0.80 6.17
CA GLY A 99 -11.80 -0.55 4.78
C GLY A 99 -10.84 -1.62 4.25
N PHE A 100 -9.84 -2.03 5.05
CA PHE A 100 -8.92 -3.12 4.68
C PHE A 100 -9.65 -4.46 4.51
N VAL A 101 -10.56 -4.82 5.43
CA VAL A 101 -11.33 -6.07 5.35
C VAL A 101 -12.19 -6.09 4.08
N LEU A 102 -12.91 -5.00 3.81
CA LEU A 102 -13.75 -4.88 2.62
C LEU A 102 -12.92 -4.86 1.34
N ALA A 103 -11.82 -4.11 1.30
CA ALA A 103 -10.91 -4.08 0.16
C ALA A 103 -10.39 -5.49 -0.19
N ASN A 104 -10.04 -6.29 0.82
CA ASN A 104 -9.59 -7.67 0.62
C ASN A 104 -10.74 -8.57 0.14
N LEU A 105 -11.92 -8.48 0.74
CA LEU A 105 -13.06 -9.33 0.39
C LEU A 105 -13.57 -9.06 -1.04
N TYR A 106 -13.80 -7.79 -1.39
CA TYR A 106 -14.22 -7.39 -2.73
C TYR A 106 -13.12 -7.60 -3.76
N GLY A 107 -11.88 -7.23 -3.43
CA GLY A 107 -10.73 -7.41 -4.31
C GLY A 107 -10.50 -8.88 -4.66
N ASN A 108 -10.60 -9.78 -3.69
CA ASN A 108 -10.41 -11.23 -3.94
C ASN A 108 -11.58 -11.83 -4.71
N LYS A 109 -12.82 -11.38 -4.45
CA LYS A 109 -14.01 -11.82 -5.20
C LYS A 109 -13.91 -11.43 -6.68
N LEU A 110 -13.56 -10.18 -6.96
CA LEU A 110 -13.41 -9.68 -8.33
C LEU A 110 -12.23 -10.33 -9.06
N ARG A 111 -11.11 -10.51 -8.36
CA ARG A 111 -9.94 -11.22 -8.91
C ARG A 111 -10.27 -12.65 -9.31
N ARG A 112 -11.06 -13.37 -8.50
CA ARG A 112 -11.51 -14.73 -8.83
C ARG A 112 -12.35 -14.75 -10.10
N ASN A 113 -13.29 -13.82 -10.24
CA ASN A 113 -14.13 -13.75 -11.43
C ASN A 113 -13.33 -13.39 -12.69
N TYR A 114 -12.41 -12.43 -12.59
CA TYR A 114 -11.50 -12.08 -13.68
C TYR A 114 -10.62 -13.28 -14.12
N ASP A 115 -10.09 -14.03 -13.15
CA ASP A 115 -9.28 -15.22 -13.42
C ASP A 115 -10.11 -16.35 -14.08
N LEU A 116 -11.44 -16.41 -13.84
CA LEU A 116 -12.36 -17.36 -14.47
C LEU A 116 -12.71 -16.95 -15.90
N GLU A 117 -13.05 -15.67 -16.14
CA GLU A 117 -13.34 -15.15 -17.48
C GLU A 117 -12.14 -15.27 -18.42
N LYS A 118 -10.95 -14.96 -17.91
CA LYS A 118 -9.69 -15.12 -18.68
C LYS A 118 -9.42 -16.57 -19.06
N LYS A 119 -9.89 -17.55 -18.27
CA LYS A 119 -9.75 -18.98 -18.57
C LYS A 119 -10.83 -19.53 -19.51
N ALA A 120 -11.99 -18.87 -19.59
CA ALA A 120 -13.11 -19.28 -20.45
C ALA A 120 -13.03 -18.69 -21.86
N GLY A 121 -12.33 -17.56 -22.04
CA GLY A 121 -12.10 -16.92 -23.34
C GLY A 121 -10.85 -17.38 -24.09
N ASN A 122 -10.26 -18.53 -23.71
CA ASN A 122 -9.05 -19.12 -24.26
C ASN A 122 -9.29 -20.61 -24.49
#